data_AF-H6KZ51-F1
#
_entry.id   AF-H6KZ51-F1
#
_cell.length_a   1.000
_cell.length_b   1.000
_cell.length_c   1.000
_cell.angle_alpha   90.00
_cell.angle_beta   90.00
_cell.angle_gamma   90.00
#
_symmetry.space_group_name_H-M   'P 1'
#
loop_
_entity.id
_entity.type
_entity.pdbx_description
1 polymer ?
#
loop_
_entity_poly.entity_id
_entity_poly.type
_entity_poly.pdbx_seq_one_letter_code
_entity_poly.pdbx_strand_id
1 'polypeptide(L)'
;MSYREVTHKSWFSRIINSFLGVLFGFLFFLGSFFLLFWNEGRVNLAKVAKTAQEITAGGRAEQGQLIALSGKMTASASLGDSYLKAGNYLYLNRTVEMYAWKEDKDSKTKKNIGGSETTTTDYSYRKVWTSSPENSSNFKVDGYHNPSMSISGEELRAKEIEMEGFRLEQPEDLSLTSEELSLSQSMLKGQSGVVWASDRYLFSGRGSLEAPKVGDLRISYEALPSPSPQLTLFAAYASSASLAPFSNNKVNGFYRALKGDKEQAVDYLQTEHNTIRWILRGLGFFLMWMGLAMISGPVSVFLDLVPIAGRISRALVGFASFLISAVLSTVTIIVSLIIHSWIALIITILLLAGGIVYYLKSKKKAA
;
A
#
# COMPACT_ATOMS: atom_id res chain seq x y z
N MET A 1 5.32 24.43 -21.50
CA MET A 1 4.82 24.38 -22.89
C MET A 1 3.97 23.13 -23.01
N SER A 2 2.85 23.19 -23.72
CA SER A 2 1.91 22.07 -23.87
C SER A 2 1.98 21.52 -25.29
N TYR A 3 2.14 20.21 -25.44
CA TYR A 3 1.99 19.52 -26.73
C TYR A 3 0.63 18.84 -26.77
N ARG A 4 -0.01 18.88 -27.94
CA ARG A 4 -1.35 18.32 -28.12
C ARG A 4 -1.32 17.26 -29.20
N GLU A 5 -1.66 16.04 -28.82
CA GLU A 5 -1.88 14.93 -29.75
C GLU A 5 -3.38 14.72 -29.96
N VAL A 6 -3.79 14.56 -31.21
CA VAL A 6 -5.18 14.24 -31.55
C VAL A 6 -5.20 12.87 -32.20
N THR A 7 -5.94 11.94 -31.60
CA THR A 7 -6.14 10.60 -32.13
C THR A 7 -7.60 10.40 -32.50
N HIS A 8 -7.83 9.75 -33.64
CA HIS A 8 -9.17 9.44 -34.13
C HIS A 8 -9.43 7.94 -34.04
N LYS A 9 -10.56 7.56 -33.45
CA LYS A 9 -11.04 6.17 -33.43
C LYS A 9 -12.34 6.08 -34.22
N SER A 10 -12.34 5.20 -35.22
CA SER A 10 -13.55 4.89 -35.99
C SER A 10 -14.57 4.18 -35.12
N TRP A 11 -15.86 4.34 -35.42
CA TRP A 11 -16.94 3.69 -34.67
C TRP A 11 -16.79 2.16 -34.62
N PHE A 12 -16.41 1.52 -35.74
CA PHE A 12 -16.15 0.08 -35.79
C PHE A 12 -14.97 -0.36 -34.91
N SER A 13 -13.87 0.41 -34.90
CA SER A 13 -12.74 0.17 -33.99
C SER A 13 -13.14 0.30 -32.52
N ARG A 14 -14.04 1.24 -32.19
CA ARG A 14 -14.58 1.39 -30.83
C ARG A 14 -15.43 0.20 -30.42
N ILE A 15 -16.20 -0.39 -31.34
CA ILE A 15 -16.97 -1.62 -31.08
C ILE A 15 -16.03 -2.78 -30.78
N ILE A 16 -15.03 -3.05 -31.63
CA ILE A 16 -14.06 -4.15 -31.42
C ILE A 16 -13.31 -3.97 -30.09
N ASN A 17 -12.85 -2.75 -29.80
CA ASN A 17 -12.17 -2.44 -28.54
C ASN A 17 -13.10 -2.60 -27.31
N SER A 18 -14.40 -2.34 -27.46
CA SER A 18 -15.37 -2.56 -26.37
C SER A 18 -15.52 -4.04 -26.02
N PHE A 19 -15.40 -4.96 -26.99
CA PHE A 19 -15.39 -6.40 -26.74
C PHE A 19 -14.13 -6.87 -26.00
N LEU A 20 -12.96 -6.29 -26.27
CA LEU A 20 -11.76 -6.50 -25.44
C LEU A 20 -11.98 -5.98 -24.01
N GLY A 21 -12.65 -4.84 -23.87
CA GLY A 21 -13.06 -4.29 -22.57
C GLY A 21 -13.96 -5.24 -21.77
N VAL A 22 -14.81 -6.04 -22.41
CA VAL A 22 -15.65 -7.03 -21.73
C VAL A 22 -14.81 -8.10 -21.02
N LEU A 23 -13.74 -8.59 -21.66
CA LEU A 23 -12.86 -9.59 -21.04
C LEU A 23 -12.21 -9.07 -19.75
N PHE A 24 -11.61 -7.88 -19.81
CA PHE A 24 -11.06 -7.22 -18.62
C PHE A 24 -12.15 -6.89 -17.60
N GLY A 25 -13.35 -6.54 -18.06
CA GLY A 25 -14.51 -6.31 -17.20
C GLY A 25 -14.87 -7.55 -16.39
N PHE A 26 -14.90 -8.73 -17.01
CA PHE A 26 -15.10 -10.00 -16.31
C PHE A 26 -13.97 -10.31 -15.32
N LEU A 27 -12.71 -10.07 -15.69
CA LEU A 27 -11.57 -10.27 -14.79
C LEU A 27 -11.68 -9.39 -13.55
N PHE A 28 -11.97 -8.10 -13.70
CA PHE A 28 -12.15 -7.19 -12.55
C PHE A 28 -13.38 -7.56 -11.72
N PHE A 29 -14.49 -7.91 -12.36
CA PHE A 29 -15.71 -8.33 -11.68
C PHE A 29 -15.46 -9.59 -10.83
N LEU A 30 -14.92 -10.67 -11.41
CA LEU A 30 -14.66 -11.91 -10.68
C LEU A 30 -13.53 -11.75 -9.65
N GLY A 31 -12.45 -11.05 -10.03
CA GLY A 31 -11.33 -10.74 -9.14
C GLY A 31 -11.75 -9.94 -7.91
N SER A 32 -12.76 -9.07 -8.04
CA SER A 32 -13.29 -8.30 -6.91
C SER A 32 -13.92 -9.19 -5.83
N PHE A 33 -14.61 -10.27 -6.20
CA PHE A 33 -15.18 -11.21 -5.21
C PHE A 33 -14.07 -11.89 -4.43
N PHE A 34 -13.04 -12.39 -5.13
CA PHE A 34 -11.89 -13.01 -4.49
C PHE A 34 -11.19 -12.04 -3.54
N LEU A 35 -10.91 -10.81 -4.00
CA LEU A 35 -10.26 -9.77 -3.20
C LEU A 35 -11.07 -9.45 -1.94
N LEU A 36 -12.38 -9.22 -2.06
CA LEU A 36 -13.25 -8.93 -0.93
C LEU A 36 -13.34 -10.12 0.04
N PHE A 37 -13.47 -11.33 -0.49
CA PHE A 37 -13.54 -12.54 0.32
C PHE A 37 -12.25 -12.76 1.11
N TRP A 38 -11.10 -12.76 0.43
CA TRP A 38 -9.78 -12.92 1.03
C TRP A 38 -9.46 -11.84 2.06
N ASN A 39 -9.86 -10.59 1.81
CA ASN A 39 -9.63 -9.47 2.72
C ASN A 39 -10.23 -9.70 4.12
N GLU A 40 -11.43 -10.28 4.21
CA GLU A 40 -12.06 -10.58 5.51
C GLU A 40 -11.39 -11.76 6.24
N GLY A 41 -10.72 -12.65 5.49
CA GLY A 41 -9.96 -13.77 6.03
C GLY A 41 -8.55 -13.43 6.53
N ARG A 42 -8.08 -12.20 6.31
CA ARG A 42 -6.73 -11.78 6.74
C ARG A 42 -6.58 -11.88 8.26
N VAL A 43 -5.43 -12.38 8.68
CA VAL A 43 -5.11 -12.48 10.11
C VAL A 43 -4.98 -11.09 10.72
N ASN A 44 -5.63 -10.90 11.86
CA ASN A 44 -5.51 -9.68 12.64
C ASN A 44 -4.37 -9.85 13.64
N LEU A 45 -3.20 -9.27 13.32
CA LEU A 45 -2.02 -9.30 14.18
C LEU A 45 -2.27 -8.68 15.55
N ALA A 46 -3.20 -7.73 15.70
CA ALA A 46 -3.55 -7.19 17.01
C ALA A 46 -4.19 -8.25 17.93
N LYS A 47 -5.02 -9.14 17.37
CA LYS A 47 -5.58 -10.27 18.15
C LYS A 47 -4.49 -11.25 18.58
N VAL A 48 -3.48 -11.45 17.75
CA VAL A 48 -2.32 -12.31 18.05
C VAL A 48 -1.42 -11.65 19.10
N ALA A 49 -1.11 -10.36 18.94
CA ALA A 49 -0.36 -9.57 19.91
C ALA A 49 -1.04 -9.53 21.29
N LYS A 50 -2.37 -9.53 21.37
CA LYS A 50 -3.10 -9.64 22.64
C LYS A 50 -2.84 -10.95 23.40
N THR A 51 -2.55 -12.05 22.69
CA THR A 51 -2.22 -13.34 23.34
C THR A 51 -0.76 -13.41 23.80
N ALA A 52 0.05 -12.41 23.47
CA ALA A 52 1.46 -12.38 23.87
C ALA A 52 1.59 -12.29 25.39
N GLN A 53 2.43 -13.14 25.98
CA GLN A 53 2.81 -13.00 27.38
C GLN A 53 3.73 -11.80 27.53
N GLU A 54 3.37 -10.88 28.41
CA GLU A 54 4.23 -9.74 28.69
C GLU A 54 5.36 -10.17 29.62
N ILE A 55 6.59 -9.87 29.23
CA ILE A 55 7.79 -10.15 30.03
C ILE A 55 8.64 -8.89 30.16
N THR A 56 9.45 -8.85 31.20
CA THR A 56 10.44 -7.80 31.46
C THR A 56 11.86 -8.34 31.24
N ALA A 57 12.88 -7.50 31.48
CA ALA A 57 14.29 -7.90 31.42
C ALA A 57 14.56 -9.17 32.24
N GLY A 58 15.17 -10.18 31.59
CA GLY A 58 15.45 -11.48 32.20
C GLY A 58 14.23 -12.36 32.51
N GLY A 59 13.03 -11.95 32.07
CA GLY A 59 11.81 -12.75 32.16
C GLY A 59 11.93 -14.07 31.39
N ARG A 60 11.13 -15.07 31.75
CA ARG A 60 11.14 -16.37 31.08
C ARG A 60 9.75 -16.70 30.54
N ALA A 61 9.73 -17.35 29.38
CA ALA A 61 8.53 -17.92 28.78
C ALA A 61 8.86 -19.33 28.25
N GLU A 62 7.83 -20.06 27.80
CA GLU A 62 8.07 -21.33 27.12
C GLU A 62 8.69 -21.09 25.74
N GLN A 63 9.55 -22.02 25.31
CA GLN A 63 10.19 -21.92 24.00
C GLN A 63 9.13 -21.91 22.88
N GLY A 64 9.22 -20.95 21.97
CA GLY A 64 8.28 -20.73 20.87
C GLY A 64 7.03 -19.94 21.27
N GLN A 65 6.86 -19.59 22.55
CA GLN A 65 5.74 -18.79 23.00
C GLN A 65 5.88 -17.33 22.51
N LEU A 66 4.77 -16.74 22.07
CA LEU A 66 4.72 -15.32 21.73
C LEU A 66 4.82 -14.47 22.99
N ILE A 67 5.80 -13.58 23.01
CA ILE A 67 6.01 -12.62 24.09
C ILE A 67 5.87 -11.17 23.60
N ALA A 68 5.58 -10.29 24.54
CA ALA A 68 5.67 -8.84 24.38
C ALA A 68 6.73 -8.33 25.36
N LEU A 69 7.80 -7.74 24.83
CA LEU A 69 8.90 -7.18 25.63
C LEU A 69 8.95 -5.68 25.38
N SER A 70 8.77 -4.89 26.44
CA SER A 70 8.81 -3.43 26.37
C SER A 70 10.13 -2.92 26.91
N GLY A 71 10.80 -2.04 26.17
CA GLY A 71 12.12 -1.55 26.54
C GLY A 71 12.81 -0.74 25.45
N LYS A 72 14.11 -0.53 25.62
CA LYS A 72 14.96 0.10 24.60
C LYS A 72 15.78 -0.95 23.88
N MET A 73 15.86 -0.80 22.57
CA MET A 73 16.76 -1.57 21.73
C MET A 73 18.11 -0.88 21.62
N THR A 74 19.17 -1.69 21.57
CA THR A 74 20.55 -1.23 21.40
C THR A 74 21.23 -2.07 20.33
N ALA A 75 22.20 -1.47 19.64
CA ALA A 75 23.05 -2.13 18.66
C ALA A 75 24.51 -2.05 19.09
N SER A 76 25.27 -3.13 18.84
CA SER A 76 26.70 -3.20 19.15
C SER A 76 27.58 -2.40 18.18
N ALA A 77 27.11 -2.20 16.94
CA ALA A 77 27.86 -1.56 15.87
C ALA A 77 27.23 -0.25 15.41
N SER A 78 28.07 0.73 15.12
CA SER A 78 27.65 2.00 14.51
C SER A 78 27.34 1.83 13.02
N LEU A 79 26.26 2.46 12.55
CA LEU A 79 25.90 2.50 11.14
C LEU A 79 26.26 3.86 10.53
N GLY A 80 26.68 3.85 9.27
CA GLY A 80 26.94 5.03 8.47
C GLY A 80 27.23 4.60 7.04
N ASP A 81 27.22 5.54 6.10
CA ASP A 81 27.36 5.24 4.67
C ASP A 81 28.43 6.15 4.04
N SER A 82 28.44 6.29 2.71
CA SER A 82 29.40 7.17 2.02
C SER A 82 29.35 8.63 2.46
N TYR A 83 28.18 9.15 2.86
CA TYR A 83 27.93 10.57 3.13
C TYR A 83 27.73 10.87 4.63
N LEU A 84 27.23 9.91 5.41
CA LEU A 84 27.00 10.03 6.84
C LEU A 84 28.11 9.29 7.61
N LYS A 85 28.73 9.97 8.58
CA LYS A 85 29.66 9.34 9.53
C LYS A 85 28.95 8.23 10.29
N ALA A 86 29.73 7.25 10.74
CA ALA A 86 29.21 6.19 11.58
C ALA A 86 28.65 6.78 12.87
N GLY A 87 27.40 6.45 13.17
CA GLY A 87 26.69 6.85 14.39
C GLY A 87 25.92 5.68 14.99
N ASN A 88 25.37 5.89 16.19
CA ASN A 88 24.67 4.83 16.91
C ASN A 88 23.23 4.72 16.41
N TYR A 89 23.00 3.80 15.48
CA TYR A 89 21.70 3.54 14.89
C TYR A 89 21.41 2.04 14.81
N LEU A 90 20.15 1.66 15.02
CA LEU A 90 19.62 0.32 14.75
C LEU A 90 19.27 0.16 13.26
N TYR A 91 18.82 1.26 12.67
CA TYR A 91 18.34 1.35 11.30
C TYR A 91 18.74 2.69 10.70
N LEU A 92 19.16 2.69 9.43
CA LEU A 92 19.42 3.90 8.67
C LEU A 92 18.96 3.69 7.22
N ASN A 93 18.11 4.59 6.73
CA ASN A 93 17.61 4.57 5.35
C ASN A 93 17.92 5.90 4.67
N ARG A 94 18.82 5.86 3.67
CA ARG A 94 19.13 7.00 2.80
C ARG A 94 18.11 7.02 1.66
N THR A 95 17.32 8.09 1.59
CA THR A 95 16.45 8.38 0.44
C THR A 95 17.08 9.45 -0.43
N VAL A 96 17.12 9.20 -1.74
CA VAL A 96 17.64 10.14 -2.74
C VAL A 96 16.54 10.50 -3.71
N GLU A 97 16.33 11.79 -3.92
CA GLU A 97 15.41 12.30 -4.91
C GLU A 97 16.15 13.19 -5.90
N MET A 98 15.83 13.05 -7.18
CA MET A 98 16.30 13.93 -8.24
C MET A 98 15.24 14.96 -8.59
N TYR A 99 15.67 16.20 -8.77
CA TYR A 99 14.84 17.21 -9.41
C TYR A 99 14.81 16.92 -10.91
N ALA A 100 13.66 16.48 -11.39
CA ALA A 100 13.51 15.89 -12.72
C ALA A 100 12.23 16.38 -13.39
N TRP A 101 12.20 16.34 -14.72
CA TRP A 101 10.98 16.48 -15.49
C TRP A 101 10.04 15.32 -15.23
N LYS A 102 8.76 15.65 -15.08
CA LYS A 102 7.62 14.74 -15.06
C LYS A 102 6.66 15.14 -16.16
N GLU A 103 6.27 14.16 -16.96
CA GLU A 103 5.23 14.29 -17.97
C GLU A 103 3.85 14.03 -17.34
N ASP A 104 2.94 14.98 -17.50
CA ASP A 104 1.54 14.84 -17.14
C ASP A 104 0.69 14.76 -18.40
N LYS A 105 -0.29 13.86 -18.36
CA LYS A 105 -1.18 13.55 -19.47
C LYS A 105 -2.60 13.87 -19.06
N ASP A 106 -3.19 14.87 -19.70
CA ASP A 106 -4.64 15.11 -19.64
C ASP A 106 -5.26 14.62 -20.95
N SER A 107 -6.30 13.80 -20.88
CA SER A 107 -6.93 13.26 -22.09
C SER A 107 -8.42 13.57 -22.10
N LYS A 108 -8.87 14.22 -23.16
CA LYS A 108 -10.28 14.56 -23.39
C LYS A 108 -10.78 13.85 -24.64
N THR A 109 -11.81 13.02 -24.46
CA THR A 109 -12.44 12.31 -25.58
C THR A 109 -13.76 12.98 -25.93
N LYS A 110 -13.89 13.43 -27.18
CA LYS A 110 -15.14 13.93 -27.76
C LYS A 110 -15.70 12.92 -28.74
N LYS A 111 -17.01 12.66 -28.64
CA LYS A 111 -17.74 11.83 -29.61
C LYS A 111 -18.29 12.71 -30.73
N ASN A 112 -18.17 12.24 -31.95
CA ASN A 112 -18.64 12.92 -33.14
C ASN A 112 -19.96 12.31 -33.62
N ILE A 113 -20.67 13.04 -34.48
CA ILE A 113 -21.85 12.54 -35.20
C ILE A 113 -21.42 11.35 -36.07
N GLY A 114 -22.18 10.26 -36.05
CA GLY A 114 -21.82 8.99 -36.71
C GLY A 114 -20.95 8.05 -35.86
N GLY A 115 -20.77 8.35 -34.57
CA GLY A 115 -20.21 7.42 -33.60
C GLY A 115 -18.67 7.30 -33.59
N SER A 116 -17.92 8.14 -34.31
CA SER A 116 -16.47 8.21 -34.14
C SER A 116 -16.08 8.95 -32.85
N GLU A 117 -14.88 8.70 -32.34
CA GLU A 117 -14.30 9.43 -31.21
C GLU A 117 -13.02 10.15 -31.63
N THR A 118 -12.83 11.35 -31.09
CA THR A 118 -11.59 12.11 -31.16
C THR A 118 -11.07 12.30 -29.75
N THR A 119 -9.92 11.72 -29.46
CA THR A 119 -9.23 11.89 -28.19
C THR A 119 -8.10 12.89 -28.37
N THR A 120 -8.21 14.00 -27.65
CA THR A 120 -7.17 15.01 -27.54
C THR A 120 -6.41 14.75 -26.25
N THR A 121 -5.12 14.42 -26.36
CA THR A 121 -4.22 14.28 -25.23
C THR A 121 -3.31 15.50 -25.16
N ASP A 122 -3.46 16.26 -24.08
CA ASP A 122 -2.62 17.39 -23.73
C ASP A 122 -1.48 16.90 -22.82
N TYR A 123 -0.26 17.02 -23.31
CA TYR A 123 0.97 16.72 -22.59
C TYR A 123 1.51 18.01 -21.99
N SER A 124 1.74 17.97 -20.68
CA SER A 124 2.41 19.06 -19.97
C SER A 124 3.58 18.53 -19.18
N TYR A 125 4.58 19.38 -18.99
CA TYR A 125 5.82 19.01 -18.33
C TYR A 125 6.06 19.95 -17.18
N ARG A 126 6.33 19.37 -16.01
CA ARG A 126 6.71 20.12 -14.81
C ARG A 126 7.91 19.46 -14.17
N LYS A 127 8.66 20.24 -13.39
CA LYS A 127 9.81 19.73 -12.65
C LYS A 127 9.39 19.41 -11.23
N VAL A 128 9.80 18.23 -10.73
CA VAL A 128 9.46 17.72 -9.40
C VAL A 128 10.67 17.02 -8.80
N TRP A 129 10.71 16.94 -7.48
CA TRP A 129 11.57 16.00 -6.79
C TRP A 129 10.94 14.59 -6.87
N THR A 130 11.73 13.59 -7.25
CA THR A 130 11.28 12.20 -7.31
C THR A 130 12.42 11.22 -7.12
N SER A 131 12.17 10.11 -6.43
CA SER A 131 13.11 8.99 -6.28
C SER A 131 13.20 8.10 -7.53
N SER A 132 12.25 8.23 -8.47
CA SER A 132 12.16 7.39 -9.67
C SER A 132 11.93 8.26 -10.90
N PRO A 133 12.93 9.06 -11.34
CA PRO A 133 12.79 9.92 -12.52
C PRO A 133 12.50 9.09 -13.77
N GLU A 134 11.52 9.53 -14.56
CA GLU A 134 11.16 8.86 -15.80
C GLU A 134 12.30 8.94 -16.82
N ASN A 135 12.51 7.87 -17.57
CA ASN A 135 13.49 7.86 -18.65
C ASN A 135 13.06 8.83 -19.74
N SER A 136 13.96 9.74 -20.12
CA SER A 136 13.71 10.78 -21.13
C SER A 136 13.23 10.22 -22.46
N SER A 137 13.64 9.00 -22.84
CA SER A 137 13.20 8.36 -24.09
C SER A 137 11.70 8.05 -24.13
N ASN A 138 11.04 8.05 -22.98
CA ASN A 138 9.62 7.77 -22.86
C ASN A 138 8.77 9.04 -22.93
N PHE A 139 9.39 10.22 -22.89
CA PHE A 139 8.67 11.48 -23.07
C PHE A 139 8.14 11.60 -24.48
N LYS A 140 6.92 12.11 -24.59
CA LYS A 140 6.25 12.32 -25.86
C LYS A 140 6.92 13.41 -26.72
N VAL A 141 7.54 14.39 -26.07
CA VAL A 141 8.12 15.57 -26.71
C VAL A 141 9.60 15.64 -26.38
N ASP A 142 10.41 15.87 -27.41
CA ASP A 142 11.85 16.10 -27.26
C ASP A 142 12.16 17.43 -26.54
N GLY A 143 13.35 17.51 -25.93
CA GLY A 143 13.83 18.71 -25.23
C GLY A 143 13.62 18.69 -23.71
N TYR A 144 12.96 17.68 -23.19
CA TYR A 144 12.93 17.38 -21.75
C TYR A 144 13.89 16.22 -21.47
N HIS A 145 14.86 16.45 -20.60
CA HIS A 145 15.88 15.45 -20.32
C HIS A 145 16.12 15.29 -18.82
N ASN A 146 15.93 14.08 -18.33
CA ASN A 146 16.35 13.62 -17.02
C ASN A 146 17.67 12.86 -17.16
N PRO A 147 18.74 13.31 -16.48
CA PRO A 147 19.99 12.56 -16.44
C PRO A 147 19.85 11.30 -15.59
N SER A 148 20.80 10.37 -15.73
CA SER A 148 20.89 9.21 -14.85
C SER A 148 21.22 9.63 -13.42
N MET A 149 20.58 8.98 -12.45
CA MET A 149 20.83 9.24 -11.02
C MET A 149 22.16 8.63 -10.59
N SER A 150 23.10 9.46 -10.14
CA SER A 150 24.46 9.05 -9.76
C SER A 150 24.58 8.54 -8.32
N ILE A 151 23.60 8.84 -7.47
CA ILE A 151 23.56 8.42 -6.06
C ILE A 151 22.25 7.68 -5.85
N SER A 152 22.31 6.43 -5.38
CA SER A 152 21.13 5.65 -5.05
C SER A 152 20.79 5.76 -3.56
N GLY A 153 19.53 5.47 -3.24
CA GLY A 153 19.15 5.14 -1.88
C GLY A 153 19.89 3.91 -1.37
N GLU A 154 19.94 3.77 -0.04
CA GLU A 154 20.63 2.67 0.63
C GLU A 154 20.00 2.45 2.01
N GLU A 155 19.75 1.19 2.33
CA GLU A 155 19.18 0.75 3.60
C GLU A 155 20.24 -0.05 4.37
N LEU A 156 20.52 0.37 5.60
CA LEU A 156 21.47 -0.25 6.50
C LEU A 156 20.79 -0.67 7.79
N ARG A 157 21.09 -1.89 8.24
CA ARG A 157 20.51 -2.50 9.45
C ARG A 157 21.62 -3.00 10.37
N ALA A 158 21.44 -2.83 11.67
CA ALA A 158 22.31 -3.43 12.66
C ALA A 158 22.15 -4.95 12.64
N LYS A 159 23.28 -5.67 12.63
CA LYS A 159 23.32 -7.15 12.60
C LYS A 159 23.20 -7.79 13.99
N GLU A 160 23.47 -7.00 15.02
CA GLU A 160 23.41 -7.43 16.41
C GLU A 160 22.61 -6.39 17.17
N ILE A 161 21.38 -6.78 17.50
CA ILE A 161 20.42 -5.96 18.23
C ILE A 161 20.11 -6.68 19.55
N GLU A 162 20.11 -5.92 20.63
CA GLU A 162 19.73 -6.38 21.95
C GLU A 162 18.60 -5.53 22.52
N MET A 163 17.71 -6.16 23.28
CA MET A 163 16.63 -5.51 23.99
C MET A 163 16.46 -6.15 25.36
N GLU A 164 16.60 -5.37 26.42
CA GLU A 164 16.39 -5.84 27.81
C GLU A 164 17.13 -7.15 28.16
N GLY A 165 18.36 -7.32 27.64
CA GLY A 165 19.21 -8.49 27.86
C GLY A 165 18.96 -9.68 26.91
N PHE A 166 18.05 -9.54 25.95
CA PHE A 166 17.82 -10.54 24.91
C PHE A 166 18.47 -10.11 23.59
N ARG A 167 19.18 -11.03 22.95
CA ARG A 167 19.65 -10.88 21.57
C ARG A 167 18.52 -11.20 20.59
N LEU A 168 18.39 -10.39 19.55
CA LEU A 168 17.42 -10.58 18.48
C LEU A 168 18.05 -11.44 17.36
N GLU A 169 17.44 -12.59 17.11
CA GLU A 169 17.78 -13.47 15.97
C GLU A 169 17.10 -12.94 14.70
N GLN A 170 17.78 -13.03 13.56
CA GLN A 170 17.29 -12.56 12.25
C GLN A 170 16.82 -11.08 12.27
N PRO A 171 17.65 -10.12 12.74
CA PRO A 171 17.28 -8.71 12.80
C PRO A 171 16.95 -8.10 11.42
N GLU A 172 17.36 -8.74 10.32
CA GLU A 172 16.94 -8.42 8.96
C GLU A 172 15.42 -8.55 8.74
N ASP A 173 14.77 -9.49 9.41
CA ASP A 173 13.31 -9.73 9.31
C ASP A 173 12.51 -8.84 10.27
N LEU A 174 13.19 -8.12 11.16
CA LEU A 174 12.55 -7.24 12.14
C LEU A 174 11.96 -6.00 11.45
N SER A 175 10.64 -5.85 11.58
CA SER A 175 10.00 -4.60 11.23
C SER A 175 10.32 -3.55 12.28
N LEU A 176 11.07 -2.53 11.88
CA LEU A 176 11.43 -1.37 12.70
C LEU A 176 10.63 -0.15 12.24
N THR A 177 10.32 0.74 13.19
CA THR A 177 9.81 2.08 12.86
C THR A 177 10.98 3.06 12.93
N SER A 178 11.18 3.86 11.88
CA SER A 178 12.18 4.93 11.82
C SER A 178 11.53 6.32 11.88
N GLU A 179 12.33 7.32 12.20
CA GLU A 179 11.96 8.73 12.11
C GLU A 179 12.95 9.49 11.22
N GLU A 180 12.54 10.66 10.74
CA GLU A 180 13.43 11.55 10.01
C GLU A 180 14.64 11.96 10.87
N LEU A 181 15.84 11.79 10.33
CA LEU A 181 17.08 12.13 11.01
C LEU A 181 17.42 13.60 10.74
N SER A 182 17.45 14.41 11.80
CA SER A 182 17.96 15.78 11.72
C SER A 182 19.47 15.78 11.51
N LEU A 183 19.92 16.27 10.36
CA LEU A 183 21.30 16.32 9.91
C LEU A 183 22.01 17.56 10.45
N SER A 184 23.29 17.39 10.81
CA SER A 184 24.18 18.51 11.11
C SER A 184 25.53 18.31 10.43
N GLN A 185 26.25 19.41 10.16
CA GLN A 185 27.53 19.37 9.46
C GLN A 185 28.56 18.45 10.14
N SER A 186 28.50 18.30 11.47
CA SER A 186 29.39 17.42 12.22
C SER A 186 29.19 15.94 11.91
N MET A 187 27.99 15.53 11.47
CA MET A 187 27.63 14.15 11.16
C MET A 187 28.09 13.69 9.78
N LEU A 188 28.55 14.59 8.91
CA LEU A 188 28.79 14.28 7.50
C LEU A 188 30.23 13.87 7.24
N LYS A 189 30.42 12.89 6.35
CA LYS A 189 31.70 12.62 5.72
C LYS A 189 31.91 13.69 4.65
N GLY A 190 33.00 14.45 4.76
CA GLY A 190 33.32 15.46 3.74
C GLY A 190 33.53 14.78 2.40
N GLN A 191 32.56 14.90 1.49
CA GLN A 191 32.57 14.26 0.19
C GLN A 191 32.43 15.29 -0.92
N SER A 192 33.30 15.19 -1.93
CA SER A 192 33.30 16.13 -3.06
C SER A 192 31.96 16.07 -3.79
N GLY A 193 31.36 17.24 -4.04
CA GLY A 193 30.11 17.37 -4.78
C GLY A 193 28.83 17.19 -3.95
N VAL A 194 28.92 16.84 -2.66
CA VAL A 194 27.78 16.77 -1.75
C VAL A 194 27.98 17.75 -0.60
N VAL A 195 26.99 18.63 -0.38
CA VAL A 195 27.04 19.67 0.64
C VAL A 195 25.89 19.52 1.62
N TRP A 196 26.12 19.95 2.86
CA TRP A 196 25.03 20.16 3.82
C TRP A 196 24.20 21.36 3.37
N ALA A 197 22.90 21.17 3.15
CA ALA A 197 22.01 22.23 2.70
C ALA A 197 21.01 22.66 3.78
N SER A 198 20.53 21.71 4.60
CA SER A 198 19.70 22.00 5.77
C SER A 198 19.80 20.89 6.82
N ASP A 199 19.08 21.05 7.91
CA ASP A 199 18.83 20.02 8.92
C ASP A 199 18.11 18.76 8.39
N ARG A 200 17.64 18.76 7.15
CA ARG A 200 16.93 17.65 6.52
C ARG A 200 17.64 17.07 5.31
N TYR A 201 18.32 17.93 4.55
CA TYR A 201 18.84 17.57 3.24
C TYR A 201 20.34 17.79 3.11
N LEU A 202 21.01 16.80 2.55
CA LEU A 202 22.23 17.02 1.78
C LEU A 202 21.83 17.33 0.34
N PHE A 203 22.68 18.07 -0.34
CA PHE A 203 22.46 18.49 -1.71
C PHE A 203 23.65 18.17 -2.58
N SER A 204 23.39 17.70 -3.79
CA SER A 204 24.40 17.39 -4.80
C SER A 204 23.91 17.87 -6.15
N GLY A 205 24.55 18.87 -6.73
CA GLY A 205 24.09 19.44 -7.99
C GLY A 205 24.64 20.81 -8.31
N ARG A 206 24.10 21.42 -9.36
CA ARG A 206 24.48 22.74 -9.89
C ARG A 206 23.55 23.88 -9.43
N GLY A 207 22.42 23.55 -8.79
CA GLY A 207 21.46 24.51 -8.23
C GLY A 207 21.53 24.60 -6.70
N SER A 208 20.37 24.86 -6.07
CA SER A 208 20.15 24.80 -4.62
C SER A 208 18.78 24.19 -4.32
N LEU A 209 18.41 24.05 -3.04
CA LEU A 209 17.08 23.57 -2.65
C LEU A 209 15.95 24.53 -3.07
N GLU A 210 16.22 25.84 -3.05
CA GLU A 210 15.28 26.91 -3.40
C GLU A 210 15.21 27.15 -4.92
N ALA A 211 16.34 26.94 -5.61
CA ALA A 211 16.45 27.10 -7.05
C ALA A 211 17.09 25.84 -7.71
N PRO A 212 16.41 24.68 -7.67
CA PRO A 212 16.96 23.44 -8.18
C PRO A 212 16.99 23.41 -9.71
N LYS A 213 18.01 22.73 -10.23
CA LYS A 213 18.22 22.45 -11.65
C LYS A 213 18.01 20.96 -11.92
N VAL A 214 17.61 20.65 -13.15
CA VAL A 214 17.33 19.26 -13.52
C VAL A 214 18.60 18.42 -13.38
N GLY A 215 18.48 17.30 -12.67
CA GLY A 215 19.60 16.43 -12.31
C GLY A 215 20.20 16.70 -10.93
N ASP A 216 19.80 17.79 -10.26
CA ASP A 216 20.19 18.01 -8.87
C ASP A 216 19.55 16.95 -7.98
N LEU A 217 20.28 16.54 -6.95
CA LEU A 217 19.88 15.52 -5.99
C LEU A 217 19.74 16.16 -4.61
N ARG A 218 18.68 15.76 -3.90
CA ARG A 218 18.56 15.96 -2.46
C ARG A 218 18.55 14.60 -1.77
N ILE A 219 19.25 14.51 -0.67
CA ILE A 219 19.46 13.28 0.09
C ILE A 219 18.93 13.53 1.50
N SER A 220 18.03 12.68 1.97
CA SER A 220 17.52 12.70 3.34
C SER A 220 17.71 11.33 3.98
N TYR A 221 17.68 11.31 5.30
CA TYR A 221 17.85 10.11 6.09
C TYR A 221 16.67 9.90 7.02
N GLU A 222 16.25 8.64 7.15
CA GLU A 222 15.49 8.17 8.29
C GLU A 222 16.35 7.26 9.13
N ALA A 223 16.22 7.33 10.45
CA ALA A 223 16.98 6.50 11.36
C ALA A 223 16.14 6.04 12.55
N LEU A 224 16.53 4.89 13.11
CA LEU A 224 16.16 4.51 14.47
C LEU A 224 17.43 4.59 15.32
N PRO A 225 17.53 5.54 16.28
CA PRO A 225 18.73 5.68 17.10
C PRO A 225 18.95 4.45 18.00
N SER A 226 20.21 4.26 18.41
CA SER A 226 20.63 3.31 19.45
C SER A 226 21.22 4.13 20.62
N PRO A 227 20.64 4.09 21.84
CA PRO A 227 19.42 3.36 22.21
C PRO A 227 18.15 3.91 21.54
N SER A 228 17.19 3.04 21.28
CA SER A 228 15.88 3.44 20.71
C SER A 228 15.04 4.23 21.72
N PRO A 229 13.97 4.90 21.26
CA PRO A 229 12.84 5.25 22.12
C PRO A 229 12.23 4.00 22.77
N GLN A 230 11.27 4.19 23.68
CA GLN A 230 10.52 3.09 24.26
C GLN A 230 9.72 2.35 23.16
N LEU A 231 10.02 1.06 22.99
CA LEU A 231 9.34 0.18 22.04
C LEU A 231 8.78 -1.05 22.76
N THR A 232 7.77 -1.68 22.17
CA THR A 232 7.33 -3.04 22.47
C THR A 232 7.64 -3.95 21.29
N LEU A 233 8.42 -5.00 21.55
CA LEU A 233 8.75 -6.06 20.62
C LEU A 233 7.79 -7.23 20.79
N PHE A 234 7.19 -7.69 19.68
CA PHE A 234 6.50 -8.98 19.59
C PHE A 234 7.40 -9.99 18.90
N ALA A 235 7.72 -11.08 19.60
CA ALA A 235 8.64 -12.12 19.14
C ALA A 235 8.33 -13.48 19.78
N ALA A 236 8.90 -14.55 19.24
CA ALA A 236 8.95 -15.83 19.92
C ALA A 236 10.09 -15.84 20.93
N TYR A 237 9.82 -16.32 22.14
CA TYR A 237 10.87 -16.64 23.09
C TYR A 237 11.66 -17.87 22.61
N ALA A 238 12.90 -17.67 22.18
CA ALA A 238 13.70 -18.75 21.62
C ALA A 238 14.54 -19.44 22.71
N SER A 239 15.18 -18.65 23.57
CA SER A 239 15.97 -19.14 24.70
C SER A 239 16.02 -18.10 25.82
N SER A 240 16.72 -18.41 26.92
CA SER A 240 16.95 -17.49 28.04
C SER A 240 17.67 -16.19 27.68
N ALA A 241 18.26 -16.08 26.49
CA ALA A 241 18.96 -14.88 26.03
C ALA A 241 18.66 -14.53 24.56
N SER A 242 17.68 -15.17 23.92
CA SER A 242 17.39 -14.91 22.51
C SER A 242 15.89 -14.88 22.16
N LEU A 243 15.56 -14.03 21.18
CA LEU A 243 14.22 -13.84 20.64
C LEU A 243 14.25 -13.98 19.13
N ALA A 244 13.31 -14.74 18.58
CA ALA A 244 13.23 -15.06 17.15
C ALA A 244 11.87 -14.64 16.56
N PRO A 245 11.72 -14.62 15.22
CA PRO A 245 10.41 -14.41 14.59
C PRO A 245 9.36 -15.43 15.05
N PHE A 246 8.16 -14.95 15.39
CA PHE A 246 7.08 -15.83 15.83
C PHE A 246 6.29 -16.38 14.65
N SER A 247 6.15 -17.71 14.59
CA SER A 247 5.34 -18.40 13.61
C SER A 247 4.42 -19.43 14.24
N ASN A 248 3.20 -19.54 13.72
CA ASN A 248 2.23 -20.57 14.05
C ASN A 248 1.40 -20.94 12.81
N ASN A 249 0.34 -21.73 12.99
CA ASN A 249 -0.54 -22.16 11.89
C ASN A 249 -1.31 -21.01 11.19
N LYS A 250 -1.34 -19.81 11.75
CA LYS A 250 -2.05 -18.64 11.22
C LYS A 250 -1.11 -17.50 10.80
N VAL A 251 0.06 -17.43 11.41
CA VAL A 251 0.99 -16.30 11.30
C VAL A 251 2.35 -16.84 10.95
N ASN A 252 2.99 -16.27 9.94
CA ASN A 252 4.35 -16.63 9.57
C ASN A 252 5.24 -15.38 9.73
N GLY A 253 6.19 -15.42 10.65
CA GLY A 253 7.19 -14.36 10.83
C GLY A 253 6.67 -13.09 11.51
N PHE A 254 5.84 -13.19 12.54
CA PHE A 254 5.49 -12.02 13.34
C PHE A 254 6.67 -11.59 14.21
N TYR A 255 7.33 -10.55 13.74
CA TYR A 255 8.51 -9.97 14.36
C TYR A 255 8.51 -8.46 14.14
N ARG A 256 7.97 -7.72 15.11
CA ARG A 256 7.77 -6.27 14.98
C ARG A 256 8.09 -5.54 16.27
N ALA A 257 8.81 -4.43 16.14
CA ALA A 257 9.02 -3.45 17.20
C ALA A 257 8.18 -2.20 16.93
N LEU A 258 7.29 -1.86 17.86
CA LEU A 258 6.35 -0.74 17.74
C LEU A 258 6.56 0.22 18.90
N LYS A 259 6.27 1.50 18.68
CA LYS A 259 6.42 2.52 19.73
C LYS A 259 5.36 2.35 20.82
N GLY A 260 5.76 2.67 22.05
CA GLY A 260 4.87 2.69 23.19
C GLY A 260 4.91 1.41 24.03
N ASP A 261 3.89 1.26 24.86
CA ASP A 261 3.62 0.03 25.62
C ASP A 261 2.84 -1.00 24.77
N LYS A 262 2.55 -2.16 25.38
CA LYS A 262 1.86 -3.26 24.71
C LYS A 262 0.47 -2.85 24.23
N GLU A 263 -0.28 -2.11 25.05
CA GLU A 263 -1.62 -1.64 24.71
C GLU A 263 -1.59 -0.72 23.49
N GLN A 264 -0.69 0.26 23.47
CA GLN A 264 -0.48 1.19 22.36
C GLN A 264 -0.05 0.45 21.09
N ALA A 265 0.87 -0.50 21.21
CA ALA A 265 1.35 -1.31 20.10
C ALA A 265 0.24 -2.21 19.51
N VAL A 266 -0.59 -2.82 20.37
CA VAL A 266 -1.77 -3.59 19.96
C VAL A 266 -2.80 -2.71 19.25
N ASP A 267 -3.06 -1.49 19.76
CA ASP A 267 -3.99 -0.55 19.14
C ASP A 267 -3.50 -0.09 17.76
N TYR A 268 -2.20 0.17 17.63
CA TYR A 268 -1.57 0.46 16.34
C TYR A 268 -1.81 -0.67 15.33
N LEU A 269 -1.53 -1.93 15.70
CA LEU A 269 -1.79 -3.09 14.84
C LEU A 269 -3.28 -3.24 14.49
N GLN A 270 -4.17 -2.88 15.42
CA GLN A 270 -5.61 -2.96 15.20
C GLN A 270 -6.07 -1.90 14.20
N THR A 271 -5.49 -0.70 14.29
CA THR A 271 -5.71 0.41 13.37
C THR A 271 -5.17 0.07 11.98
N GLU A 272 -3.93 -0.43 11.86
CA GLU A 272 -3.35 -0.89 10.59
C GLU A 272 -4.25 -1.93 9.90
N HIS A 273 -4.67 -2.95 10.66
CA HIS A 273 -5.52 -4.01 10.12
C HIS A 273 -6.88 -3.48 9.63
N ASN A 274 -7.52 -2.59 10.41
CA ASN A 274 -8.81 -1.98 10.06
C ASN A 274 -8.69 -1.05 8.85
N THR A 275 -7.65 -0.23 8.79
CA THR A 275 -7.38 0.68 7.67
C THR A 275 -7.24 -0.09 6.37
N ILE A 276 -6.38 -1.12 6.34
CA ILE A 276 -6.22 -1.97 5.14
C ILE A 276 -7.53 -2.69 4.80
N ARG A 277 -8.33 -3.09 5.80
CA ARG A 277 -9.63 -3.73 5.55
C ARG A 277 -10.56 -2.80 4.77
N TRP A 278 -10.66 -1.54 5.17
CA TRP A 278 -11.49 -0.55 4.49
C TRP A 278 -10.94 -0.15 3.12
N ILE A 279 -9.62 0.02 2.98
CA ILE A 279 -8.99 0.28 1.69
C ILE A 279 -9.30 -0.84 0.69
N LEU A 280 -9.11 -2.11 1.09
CA LEU A 280 -9.39 -3.25 0.23
C LEU A 280 -10.89 -3.43 -0.06
N ARG A 281 -11.79 -3.08 0.88
CA ARG A 281 -13.24 -3.02 0.60
C ARG A 281 -13.56 -1.98 -0.46
N GLY A 282 -13.03 -0.76 -0.31
CA GLY A 282 -13.21 0.31 -1.29
C GLY A 282 -12.66 -0.08 -2.66
N LEU A 283 -11.46 -0.66 -2.71
CA LEU A 283 -10.85 -1.15 -3.94
C LEU A 283 -11.65 -2.27 -4.58
N GLY A 284 -12.08 -3.28 -3.80
CA GLY A 284 -12.89 -4.38 -4.30
C GLY A 284 -14.23 -3.92 -4.85
N PHE A 285 -14.94 -3.05 -4.13
CA PHE A 285 -16.17 -2.42 -4.61
C PHE A 285 -15.93 -1.65 -5.93
N PHE A 286 -14.87 -0.85 -6.00
CA PHE A 286 -14.51 -0.08 -7.18
C PHE A 286 -14.21 -0.98 -8.39
N LEU A 287 -13.42 -2.05 -8.20
CA LEU A 287 -13.13 -3.03 -9.25
C LEU A 287 -14.39 -3.75 -9.73
N MET A 288 -15.32 -4.09 -8.82
CA MET A 288 -16.60 -4.70 -9.16
C MET A 288 -17.45 -3.75 -10.02
N TRP A 289 -17.55 -2.48 -9.60
CA TRP A 289 -18.30 -1.45 -10.32
C TRP A 289 -17.72 -1.18 -11.70
N MET A 290 -16.40 -1.00 -11.78
CA MET A 290 -15.69 -0.83 -13.04
C MET A 290 -15.87 -2.06 -13.94
N GLY A 291 -15.77 -3.27 -13.39
CA GLY A 291 -15.97 -4.52 -14.12
C GLY A 291 -17.36 -4.62 -14.76
N LEU A 292 -18.43 -4.38 -13.99
CA LEU A 292 -19.80 -4.38 -14.51
C LEU A 292 -20.04 -3.29 -15.57
N ALA A 293 -19.50 -2.09 -15.35
CA ALA A 293 -19.59 -1.00 -16.30
C ALA A 293 -18.88 -1.34 -17.63
N MET A 294 -17.73 -2.03 -17.57
CA MET A 294 -16.98 -2.49 -18.75
C MET A 294 -17.68 -3.61 -19.52
N ILE A 295 -18.27 -4.58 -18.81
CA ILE A 295 -19.06 -5.67 -19.43
C ILE A 295 -20.25 -5.09 -20.20
N SER A 296 -20.86 -4.04 -19.67
CA SER A 296 -21.99 -3.34 -20.29
C SER A 296 -21.56 -2.39 -21.42
N GLY A 297 -20.26 -2.20 -21.63
CA GLY A 297 -19.66 -1.25 -22.57
C GLY A 297 -20.16 -1.35 -24.01
N PRO A 298 -20.26 -2.55 -24.63
CA PRO A 298 -20.74 -2.70 -26.00
C PRO A 298 -22.12 -2.08 -26.25
N VAL A 299 -23.07 -2.26 -25.31
CA VAL A 299 -24.43 -1.70 -25.40
C VAL A 299 -24.40 -0.18 -25.54
N SER A 300 -23.53 0.48 -24.78
CA SER A 300 -23.36 1.93 -24.84
C SER A 300 -22.68 2.43 -26.11
N VAL A 301 -21.84 1.62 -26.77
CA VAL A 301 -21.19 1.99 -28.04
C VAL A 301 -22.18 1.91 -29.21
N PHE A 302 -23.12 0.96 -29.19
CA PHE A 302 -24.18 0.88 -30.21
C PHE A 302 -25.11 2.12 -30.18
N LEU A 303 -25.38 2.66 -28.99
CA LEU A 303 -26.26 3.84 -28.81
C LEU A 303 -25.56 5.19 -29.09
N ASP A 304 -24.25 5.19 -29.37
CA ASP A 304 -23.46 6.41 -29.63
C ASP A 304 -23.68 7.01 -31.03
N LEU A 305 -24.53 6.42 -31.88
CA LEU A 305 -24.93 7.02 -33.16
C LEU A 305 -25.63 8.38 -32.96
N VAL A 306 -26.33 8.55 -31.83
CA VAL A 306 -26.92 9.81 -31.37
C VAL A 306 -26.21 10.29 -30.10
N PRO A 307 -25.49 11.43 -30.11
CA PRO A 307 -24.63 11.85 -28.99
C PRO A 307 -25.32 11.98 -27.62
N ILE A 308 -26.59 12.39 -27.59
CA ILE A 308 -27.38 12.54 -26.35
C ILE A 308 -27.76 11.17 -25.77
N ALA A 309 -28.26 10.28 -26.62
CA ALA A 309 -28.67 8.92 -26.23
C ALA A 309 -27.48 8.12 -25.65
N GLY A 310 -26.32 8.21 -26.28
CA GLY A 310 -25.09 7.57 -25.79
C GLY A 310 -24.63 8.09 -24.41
N ARG A 311 -24.76 9.40 -24.13
CA ARG A 311 -24.43 9.96 -22.80
C ARG A 311 -25.38 9.47 -21.71
N ILE A 312 -26.68 9.47 -21.98
CA ILE A 312 -27.71 9.01 -21.04
C ILE A 312 -27.53 7.50 -20.77
N SER A 313 -27.30 6.70 -21.81
CA SER A 313 -27.05 5.26 -21.66
C SER A 313 -25.88 4.97 -20.74
N ARG A 314 -24.72 5.62 -20.94
CA ARG A 314 -23.56 5.41 -20.05
C ARG A 314 -23.80 5.84 -18.62
N ALA A 315 -24.47 6.98 -18.41
CA ALA A 315 -24.79 7.43 -17.06
C ALA A 315 -25.71 6.42 -16.36
N LEU A 316 -26.73 5.92 -17.06
CA LEU A 316 -27.68 4.93 -16.54
C LEU A 316 -27.00 3.58 -16.27
N VAL A 317 -26.19 3.08 -17.20
CA VAL A 317 -25.39 1.86 -17.03
C VAL A 317 -24.41 2.00 -15.87
N GLY A 318 -23.71 3.13 -15.77
CA GLY A 318 -22.77 3.40 -14.69
C GLY A 318 -23.46 3.45 -13.33
N PHE A 319 -24.61 4.10 -13.23
CA PHE A 319 -25.39 4.18 -12.00
C PHE A 319 -26.03 2.84 -11.62
N ALA A 320 -26.60 2.12 -12.59
CA ALA A 320 -27.13 0.77 -12.36
C ALA A 320 -26.01 -0.19 -11.90
N SER A 321 -24.85 -0.14 -12.55
CA SER A 321 -23.67 -0.93 -12.15
C SER A 321 -23.22 -0.58 -10.76
N PHE A 322 -23.22 0.71 -10.37
CA PHE A 322 -22.88 1.14 -9.02
C PHE A 322 -23.82 0.51 -7.97
N LEU A 323 -25.14 0.56 -8.20
CA LEU A 323 -26.12 -0.03 -7.29
C LEU A 323 -25.97 -1.55 -7.18
N ILE A 324 -25.79 -2.23 -8.32
CA ILE A 324 -25.59 -3.68 -8.35
C ILE A 324 -24.29 -4.06 -7.63
N SER A 325 -23.20 -3.35 -7.87
CA SER A 325 -21.93 -3.57 -7.18
C SER A 325 -22.02 -3.29 -5.69
N ALA A 326 -22.80 -2.29 -5.26
CA ALA A 326 -22.98 -2.01 -3.84
C ALA A 326 -23.67 -3.18 -3.13
N VAL A 327 -24.72 -3.73 -3.75
CA VAL A 327 -25.41 -4.93 -3.24
C VAL A 327 -24.49 -6.15 -3.24
N LEU A 328 -23.88 -6.47 -4.38
CA LEU A 328 -23.04 -7.66 -4.52
C LEU A 328 -21.79 -7.62 -3.64
N SER A 329 -21.12 -6.48 -3.53
CA SER A 329 -19.97 -6.32 -2.62
C SER A 329 -20.39 -6.45 -1.16
N THR A 330 -21.53 -5.86 -0.76
CA THR A 330 -22.07 -6.01 0.60
C THR A 330 -22.40 -7.45 0.92
N VAL A 331 -23.10 -8.15 0.01
CA VAL A 331 -23.40 -9.58 0.17
C VAL A 331 -22.12 -10.39 0.28
N THR A 332 -21.12 -10.12 -0.57
CA THR A 332 -19.82 -10.82 -0.54
C THR A 332 -19.11 -10.61 0.79
N ILE A 333 -19.09 -9.39 1.30
CA ILE A 333 -18.49 -9.06 2.61
C ILE A 333 -19.23 -9.80 3.73
N ILE A 334 -20.57 -9.77 3.75
CA ILE A 334 -21.38 -10.47 4.76
C ILE A 334 -21.12 -11.97 4.72
N VAL A 335 -21.17 -12.58 3.53
CA VAL A 335 -20.90 -14.00 3.33
C VAL A 335 -19.49 -14.35 3.81
N SER A 336 -18.50 -13.54 3.46
CA SER A 336 -17.13 -13.75 3.91
C SER A 336 -16.97 -13.62 5.42
N LEU A 337 -17.62 -12.63 6.05
CA LEU A 337 -17.64 -12.47 7.51
C LEU A 337 -18.24 -13.69 8.21
N ILE A 338 -19.34 -14.24 7.67
CA ILE A 338 -20.00 -15.43 8.21
C ILE A 338 -19.08 -16.65 8.08
N ILE A 339 -18.48 -16.86 6.91
CA ILE A 339 -17.62 -18.04 6.66
C ILE A 339 -16.35 -18.01 7.52
N HIS A 340 -15.72 -16.84 7.65
CA HIS A 340 -14.50 -16.70 8.46
C HIS A 340 -14.79 -16.60 9.97
N SER A 341 -16.06 -16.47 10.37
CA SER A 341 -16.51 -16.49 11.76
C SER A 341 -17.36 -17.71 12.05
N TRP A 342 -16.75 -18.76 12.59
CA TRP A 342 -17.43 -19.99 13.00
C TRP A 342 -18.70 -19.76 13.86
N ILE A 343 -18.69 -18.75 14.74
CA ILE A 343 -19.86 -18.36 15.55
C ILE A 343 -20.98 -17.80 14.66
N ALA A 344 -20.66 -16.88 13.74
CA ALA A 344 -21.64 -16.31 12.83
C ALA A 344 -22.21 -17.37 11.87
N LEU A 345 -21.39 -18.34 11.45
CA LEU A 345 -21.82 -19.48 10.65
C LEU A 345 -22.87 -20.32 11.40
N ILE A 346 -22.59 -20.68 12.66
CA ILE A 346 -23.51 -21.46 13.50
C ILE A 346 -24.84 -20.70 13.69
N ILE A 347 -24.80 -19.41 14.03
CA ILE A 347 -26.01 -18.58 14.19
C ILE A 347 -26.82 -18.55 12.89
N THR A 348 -26.15 -18.39 11.75
CA THR A 348 -26.81 -18.37 10.44
C THR A 348 -27.50 -19.70 10.13
N ILE A 349 -26.82 -20.83 10.39
CA ILE A 349 -27.40 -22.18 10.22
C ILE A 349 -28.63 -22.36 11.11
N LEU A 350 -28.57 -21.92 12.37
CA LEU A 350 -29.70 -22.01 13.31
C LEU A 350 -30.90 -21.16 12.85
N LEU A 351 -30.67 -19.94 12.35
CA LEU A 351 -31.73 -19.08 11.83
C LEU A 351 -32.38 -19.67 10.57
N LEU A 352 -31.59 -20.22 9.65
CA LEU A 352 -32.10 -20.90 8.45
C LEU A 352 -32.93 -22.13 8.81
N ALA A 353 -32.44 -22.97 9.74
CA ALA A 353 -33.19 -24.12 10.24
C ALA A 353 -34.51 -23.71 10.90
N GLY A 354 -34.50 -22.67 11.75
CA GLY A 354 -35.70 -22.11 12.37
C GLY A 354 -36.71 -21.56 11.36
N GLY A 355 -36.23 -20.85 10.34
CA GLY A 355 -37.06 -20.34 9.24
C GLY A 355 -37.72 -21.45 8.41
N ILE A 356 -36.97 -22.51 8.08
CA ILE A 356 -37.51 -23.70 7.39
C ILE A 356 -38.58 -24.38 8.25
N VAL A 357 -38.33 -24.60 9.55
CA VAL A 357 -39.31 -25.20 10.46
C VAL A 357 -40.56 -24.34 10.57
N TYR A 358 -40.42 -23.02 10.67
CA TYR A 358 -41.55 -22.08 10.69
C TYR A 358 -42.36 -22.15 9.38
N TYR A 359 -41.70 -22.11 8.23
CA TYR A 359 -42.34 -22.20 6.91
C TYR A 359 -43.09 -23.53 6.70
N LEU A 360 -42.49 -24.64 7.13
CA LEU A 360 -43.14 -25.96 7.08
C LEU A 360 -44.36 -26.03 8.02
N LYS A 361 -44.28 -25.41 9.20
CA LYS A 361 -45.42 -25.31 10.14
C LYS A 361 -46.52 -24.38 9.61
N SER A 362 -46.17 -23.27 8.95
CA SER A 362 -47.16 -22.35 8.36
C SER A 362 -47.87 -22.99 7.17
N LYS A 363 -47.17 -23.79 6.36
CA LYS A 363 -47.80 -24.60 5.30
C LYS A 363 -48.73 -25.70 5.84
N LYS A 364 -48.35 -26.40 6.92
CA LYS A 364 -49.21 -27.40 7.57
C LYS A 364 -50.45 -26.83 8.27
N LYS A 365 -50.49 -25.52 8.56
CA LYS A 365 -51.69 -24.84 9.08
C LYS A 365 -52.60 -24.29 7.97
N ALA A 366 -52.08 -24.16 6.75
CA ALA A 366 -52.79 -23.62 5.60
C ALA A 366 -53.33 -24.72 4.65
N ALA A 367 -52.88 -25.96 4.83
CA ALA A 367 -53.48 -27.19 4.30
C ALA A 367 -54.28 -27.85 5.42
#